data_AF-A0AA35XEA4-F1
#
_entry.id   AF-A0AA35XEA4-F1
#
_cell.length_a   1.000
_cell.length_b   1.000
_cell.length_c   1.000
_cell.angle_alpha   90.00
_cell.angle_beta   90.00
_cell.angle_gamma   90.00
#
_symmetry.space_group_name_H-M   'P 1'
#
loop_
_entity.id
_entity.type
_entity.pdbx_description
1 polymer ?
#
loop_
_entity_poly.entity_id
_entity_poly.type
_entity_poly.pdbx_seq_one_letter_code
_entity_poly.pdbx_strand_id
1 'polypeptide(L)'
;MEREQLDSIEEEAKAMEKLANKRSLLLKKKEESMRKIRELGSLPADAFDKYQGLPLSQLWKKLHKCNTELKKYSHVNKKALEQFVNFSERKETLTSRKEQLDRDYQSIIDLMDVLEQRKYEAIQFTFKQVSKNFSDVFQELVPNGKGQLVMKRAEELVPSADTEDEDSLRPSGSGRGPSVDEHFTGVSIRVSFTGVASETKELQQLSGGQKSLVALTLIFAIQKCDPAPFYLFDEIDQALDSHHRHSVAGQ
;
A
#
# COMPACT_ATOMS: atom_id res chain seq x y z
N MET A 1 -45.28 -31.75 96.62
CA MET A 1 -45.88 -32.56 95.53
C MET A 1 -46.40 -31.69 94.38
N GLU A 2 -47.52 -30.97 94.48
CA GLU A 2 -48.07 -30.22 93.31
C GLU A 2 -47.21 -29.03 92.85
N ARG A 3 -46.63 -28.24 93.78
CA ARG A 3 -45.74 -27.12 93.42
C ARG A 3 -44.43 -27.58 92.76
N GLU A 4 -43.84 -28.66 93.24
CA GLU A 4 -42.63 -29.25 92.63
C GLU A 4 -42.90 -29.80 91.23
N GLN A 5 -44.11 -30.32 90.98
CA GLN A 5 -44.53 -30.74 89.65
C GLN A 5 -44.71 -29.54 88.70
N LEU A 6 -45.28 -28.43 89.17
CA LEU A 6 -45.40 -27.20 88.38
C LEU A 6 -44.04 -26.60 88.01
N ASP A 7 -43.11 -26.53 88.97
CA ASP A 7 -41.75 -26.02 88.72
C ASP A 7 -40.98 -26.92 87.73
N SER A 8 -41.16 -28.25 87.83
CA SER A 8 -40.59 -29.21 86.87
C SER A 8 -41.15 -29.04 85.46
N ILE A 9 -42.46 -28.81 85.33
CA ILE A 9 -43.12 -28.56 84.04
C ILE A 9 -42.62 -27.25 83.42
N GLU A 10 -42.39 -26.21 84.22
CA GLU A 10 -41.89 -24.93 83.73
C GLU A 10 -40.42 -25.01 83.27
N GLU A 11 -39.58 -25.74 83.99
CA GLU A 11 -38.19 -26.04 83.57
C GLU A 11 -38.15 -26.86 82.27
N GLU A 12 -39.00 -27.89 82.15
CA GLU A 12 -39.14 -28.68 80.93
C GLU A 12 -39.65 -27.83 79.76
N ALA A 13 -40.60 -26.91 79.98
CA ALA A 13 -41.09 -25.98 78.97
C ALA A 13 -39.98 -25.04 78.46
N LYS A 14 -39.18 -24.46 79.37
CA LYS A 14 -38.02 -23.62 79.03
C LYS A 14 -36.94 -24.42 78.26
N ALA A 15 -36.72 -25.68 78.63
CA ALA A 15 -35.81 -26.56 77.90
C ALA A 15 -36.32 -26.90 76.50
N MET A 16 -37.63 -27.14 76.37
CA MET A 16 -38.29 -27.41 75.09
C MET A 16 -38.24 -26.20 74.16
N GLU A 17 -38.43 -24.99 74.69
CA GLU A 17 -38.31 -23.74 73.94
C GLU A 17 -36.87 -23.50 73.43
N LYS A 18 -35.85 -23.73 74.29
CA LYS A 18 -34.44 -23.67 73.88
C LYS A 18 -34.12 -24.66 72.76
N LEU A 19 -34.64 -25.88 72.84
CA LEU A 19 -34.48 -26.90 71.79
C LEU A 19 -35.19 -26.52 70.49
N ALA A 20 -36.40 -25.95 70.57
CA ALA A 20 -37.14 -25.47 69.41
C ALA A 20 -36.41 -24.32 68.70
N ASN A 21 -35.87 -23.37 69.46
CA ASN A 21 -35.07 -22.27 68.93
C ASN A 21 -33.76 -22.75 68.26
N LYS A 22 -33.07 -23.71 68.90
CA LYS A 22 -31.85 -24.33 68.33
C LYS A 22 -32.16 -25.09 67.04
N ARG A 23 -33.27 -25.83 67.00
CA ARG A 23 -33.74 -26.54 65.81
C ARG A 23 -34.08 -25.58 64.68
N SER A 24 -34.80 -24.49 64.97
CA SER A 24 -35.15 -23.44 64.00
C SER A 24 -33.89 -22.81 63.38
N LEU A 25 -32.87 -22.50 64.19
CA LEU A 25 -31.60 -21.97 63.72
C LEU A 25 -30.86 -22.95 62.80
N LEU A 26 -30.83 -24.24 63.15
CA LEU A 26 -30.18 -25.27 62.35
C LEU A 26 -30.88 -25.50 61.00
N LEU A 27 -32.21 -25.43 60.99
CA LEU A 27 -32.99 -25.52 59.75
C LEU A 27 -32.71 -24.34 58.81
N LYS A 28 -32.67 -23.11 59.34
CA LYS A 28 -32.29 -21.91 58.55
C LYS A 28 -30.89 -22.05 57.95
N LYS A 29 -29.91 -22.50 58.75
CA LYS A 29 -28.54 -22.74 58.25
C LYS A 29 -28.48 -23.83 57.17
N LYS A 30 -29.29 -24.89 57.31
CA LYS A 30 -29.40 -25.94 56.29
C LYS A 30 -29.96 -25.39 54.99
N GLU A 31 -31.02 -24.58 55.04
CA GLU A 31 -31.62 -23.94 53.86
C GLU A 31 -30.65 -22.99 53.15
N GLU A 32 -29.94 -22.14 53.89
CA GLU A 32 -28.91 -21.26 53.31
C GLU A 32 -27.80 -22.05 52.63
N SER A 33 -27.38 -23.17 53.23
CA SER A 33 -26.33 -24.03 52.66
C SER A 33 -26.83 -24.71 51.38
N MET A 34 -28.07 -25.20 51.38
CA MET A 34 -28.73 -25.75 50.20
C MET A 34 -28.92 -24.72 49.09
N ARG A 35 -29.15 -23.45 49.43
CA ARG A 35 -29.26 -22.35 48.47
C ARG A 35 -27.92 -22.06 47.80
N LYS A 36 -26.85 -21.93 48.58
CA LYS A 36 -25.49 -21.73 48.09
C LYS A 36 -25.02 -22.88 47.18
N ILE A 37 -25.40 -24.12 47.50
CA ILE A 37 -25.10 -25.28 46.65
C ILE A 37 -25.80 -25.16 45.29
N ARG A 38 -27.05 -24.71 45.24
CA ARG A 38 -27.78 -24.49 43.98
C ARG A 38 -27.19 -23.35 43.15
N GLU A 39 -26.74 -22.28 43.80
CA GLU A 39 -26.10 -21.14 43.14
C GLU A 39 -24.77 -21.50 42.46
N LEU A 40 -24.09 -22.59 42.88
CA LEU A 40 -22.87 -23.08 42.24
C LEU A 40 -23.09 -23.71 40.86
N GLY A 41 -24.33 -23.94 40.43
CA GLY A 41 -24.67 -24.50 39.12
C GLY A 41 -24.41 -26.01 39.02
N SER A 42 -23.94 -26.47 37.86
CA SER A 42 -23.68 -27.90 37.61
C SER A 42 -22.42 -28.36 38.33
N LEU A 43 -22.60 -29.17 39.37
CA LEU A 43 -21.51 -29.82 40.07
C LEU A 43 -21.03 -31.05 39.28
N PRO A 44 -19.71 -31.35 39.26
CA PRO A 44 -19.18 -32.58 38.68
C PRO A 44 -19.82 -33.82 39.33
N ALA A 45 -19.99 -34.90 38.56
CA ALA A 45 -20.61 -36.14 39.06
C ALA A 45 -19.90 -36.69 40.31
N ASP A 46 -18.57 -36.64 40.33
CA ASP A 46 -17.74 -37.08 41.45
C ASP A 46 -17.90 -36.22 42.72
N ALA A 47 -18.52 -35.03 42.65
CA ALA A 47 -18.54 -34.08 43.76
C ALA A 47 -19.22 -34.65 45.02
N PHE A 48 -20.14 -35.59 44.82
CA PHE A 48 -20.90 -36.24 45.89
C PHE A 48 -20.14 -37.40 46.55
N ASP A 49 -19.30 -38.12 45.80
CA ASP A 49 -18.60 -39.30 46.31
C ASP A 49 -17.18 -38.98 46.82
N LYS A 50 -16.49 -38.04 46.16
CA LYS A 50 -15.03 -37.80 46.32
C LYS A 50 -14.62 -37.27 47.70
N TYR A 51 -15.58 -36.73 48.45
CA TYR A 51 -15.37 -36.17 49.78
C TYR A 51 -16.25 -36.81 50.86
N GLN A 52 -17.04 -37.83 50.50
CA GLN A 52 -17.93 -38.53 51.41
C GLN A 52 -17.09 -39.42 52.34
N GLY A 53 -17.11 -39.13 53.65
CA GLY A 53 -16.34 -39.87 54.67
C GLY A 53 -15.11 -39.15 55.22
N LEU A 54 -14.76 -37.96 54.71
CA LEU A 54 -13.68 -37.15 55.30
C LEU A 54 -14.15 -36.42 56.57
N PRO A 55 -13.34 -36.38 57.63
CA PRO A 55 -13.68 -35.62 58.83
C PRO A 55 -13.68 -34.12 58.52
N LEU A 56 -14.59 -33.38 59.18
CA LEU A 56 -14.81 -31.95 58.95
C LEU A 56 -13.52 -31.12 58.98
N SER A 57 -12.59 -31.47 59.88
CA SER A 57 -11.27 -30.81 60.00
C SER A 57 -10.42 -30.91 58.72
N GLN A 58 -10.42 -32.07 58.04
CA GLN A 58 -9.66 -32.25 56.81
C GLN A 58 -10.31 -31.53 55.63
N LEU A 59 -11.64 -31.47 55.59
CA LEU A 59 -12.37 -30.67 54.60
C LEU A 59 -12.04 -29.18 54.73
N TRP A 60 -12.00 -28.65 55.94
CA TRP A 60 -11.56 -27.26 56.20
C TRP A 60 -10.13 -27.00 55.75
N LYS A 61 -9.20 -27.92 56.01
CA LYS A 61 -7.80 -27.80 55.52
C LYS A 61 -7.73 -27.78 53.99
N LYS A 62 -8.48 -28.65 53.31
CA LYS A 62 -8.53 -28.68 51.83
C LYS A 62 -9.18 -27.42 51.27
N LEU A 63 -10.30 -26.97 51.84
CA LEU A 63 -10.96 -25.72 51.47
C LEU A 63 -10.02 -24.53 51.63
N HIS A 64 -9.29 -24.46 52.73
CA HIS A 64 -8.34 -23.38 52.98
C HIS A 64 -7.19 -23.40 51.97
N LYS A 65 -6.64 -24.57 51.63
CA LYS A 65 -5.63 -24.70 50.57
C LYS A 65 -6.16 -24.22 49.22
N CYS A 66 -7.34 -24.69 48.81
CA CYS A 66 -7.99 -24.25 47.57
C CYS A 66 -8.24 -22.74 47.55
N ASN A 67 -8.71 -22.15 48.66
CA ASN A 67 -8.89 -20.71 48.76
C ASN A 67 -7.58 -19.93 48.69
N THR A 68 -6.48 -20.46 49.26
CA THR A 68 -5.16 -19.85 49.15
C THR A 68 -4.66 -19.89 47.71
N GLU A 69 -4.86 -20.99 46.98
CA GLU A 69 -4.54 -21.08 45.56
C GLU A 69 -5.41 -20.13 44.71
N LEU A 70 -6.71 -20.05 45.00
CA LEU A 70 -7.63 -19.14 44.31
C LEU A 70 -7.20 -17.67 44.46
N LYS A 71 -6.69 -17.29 45.63
CA LYS A 71 -6.18 -15.94 45.89
C LYS A 71 -4.96 -15.57 45.02
N LYS A 72 -4.16 -16.54 44.57
CA LYS A 72 -3.04 -16.28 43.63
C LYS A 72 -3.54 -15.78 42.28
N TYR A 73 -4.76 -16.17 41.90
CA TYR A 73 -5.44 -15.76 40.68
C TYR A 73 -6.36 -14.54 40.90
N SER A 74 -5.99 -13.63 41.82
CA SER A 74 -6.78 -12.43 42.13
C SER A 74 -6.93 -11.47 40.94
N HIS A 75 -5.97 -11.47 40.01
CA HIS A 75 -5.89 -10.52 38.89
C HIS A 75 -6.15 -11.19 37.53
N VAL A 76 -7.13 -12.09 37.45
CA VAL A 76 -7.54 -12.67 36.16
C VAL A 76 -8.44 -11.68 35.42
N ASN A 77 -8.09 -11.42 34.15
CA ASN A 77 -8.89 -10.60 33.25
C ASN A 77 -10.21 -11.32 32.89
N LYS A 78 -11.30 -10.93 33.55
CA LYS A 78 -12.63 -11.50 33.31
C LYS A 78 -13.20 -11.16 31.93
N LYS A 79 -12.67 -10.12 31.26
CA LYS A 79 -13.08 -9.70 29.91
C LYS A 79 -12.22 -10.32 28.81
N ALA A 80 -11.29 -11.23 29.14
CA ALA A 80 -10.37 -11.80 28.18
C ALA A 80 -11.08 -12.47 27.01
N LEU A 81 -12.21 -13.14 27.26
CA LEU A 81 -12.99 -13.79 26.21
C LEU A 81 -13.59 -12.78 25.23
N GLU A 82 -14.28 -11.76 25.72
CA GLU A 82 -14.87 -10.70 24.89
C GLU A 82 -13.79 -9.94 24.10
N GLN A 83 -12.66 -9.63 24.74
CA GLN A 83 -11.53 -8.96 24.09
C GLN A 83 -10.90 -9.83 23.02
N PHE A 84 -10.75 -11.14 23.28
CA PHE A 84 -10.21 -12.08 22.32
C PHE A 84 -11.09 -12.15 21.06
N VAL A 85 -12.41 -12.27 21.22
CA VAL A 85 -13.34 -12.30 20.09
C VAL A 85 -13.25 -10.99 19.28
N ASN A 86 -13.32 -9.83 19.94
CA ASN A 86 -13.24 -8.53 19.27
C ASN A 86 -11.90 -8.32 18.54
N PHE A 87 -10.78 -8.65 19.17
CA PHE A 87 -9.46 -8.54 18.54
C PHE A 87 -9.25 -9.55 17.42
N SER A 88 -9.86 -10.73 17.50
CA SER A 88 -9.83 -11.72 16.41
C SER A 88 -10.55 -11.21 15.17
N GLU A 89 -11.76 -10.64 15.32
CA GLU A 89 -12.51 -10.03 14.22
C GLU A 89 -11.75 -8.84 13.61
N ARG A 90 -11.21 -7.94 14.45
CA ARG A 90 -10.38 -6.82 13.97
C ARG A 90 -9.15 -7.30 13.20
N LYS A 91 -8.47 -8.34 13.70
CA LYS A 91 -7.32 -8.93 13.01
C LYS A 91 -7.72 -9.42 11.62
N GLU A 92 -8.84 -10.13 11.51
CA GLU A 92 -9.35 -10.63 10.23
C GLU A 92 -9.63 -9.49 9.23
N THR A 93 -10.32 -8.44 9.67
CA THR A 93 -10.59 -7.27 8.81
C THR A 93 -9.30 -6.56 8.35
N LEU A 94 -8.31 -6.44 9.22
CA LEU A 94 -7.01 -5.84 8.90
C LEU A 94 -6.20 -6.72 7.94
N THR A 95 -6.24 -8.04 8.12
CA THR A 95 -5.60 -8.99 7.21
C THR A 95 -6.23 -8.93 5.82
N SER A 96 -7.56 -8.95 5.72
CA SER A 96 -8.26 -8.81 4.44
C SER A 96 -7.93 -7.48 3.75
N ARG A 97 -7.89 -6.37 4.51
CA ARG A 97 -7.50 -5.05 3.96
C ARG A 97 -6.06 -5.02 3.47
N LYS A 98 -5.14 -5.69 4.19
CA LYS A 98 -3.75 -5.82 3.74
C LYS A 98 -3.69 -6.58 2.42
N GLU A 99 -4.35 -7.72 2.32
CA GLU A 99 -4.35 -8.51 1.07
C GLU A 99 -4.95 -7.72 -0.10
N GLN A 100 -5.98 -6.90 0.15
CA GLN A 100 -6.51 -6.01 -0.88
C GLN A 100 -5.49 -4.95 -1.30
N LEU A 101 -4.82 -4.30 -0.35
CA LEU A 101 -3.78 -3.31 -0.66
C LEU A 101 -2.61 -3.94 -1.44
N ASP A 102 -2.21 -5.16 -1.10
CA ASP A 102 -1.14 -5.87 -1.80
C ASP A 102 -1.56 -6.18 -3.27
N ARG A 103 -2.82 -6.56 -3.50
CA ARG A 103 -3.37 -6.73 -4.86
C ARG A 103 -3.46 -5.42 -5.62
N ASP A 104 -3.95 -4.37 -4.98
CA ASP A 104 -4.09 -3.05 -5.60
C ASP A 104 -2.71 -2.49 -5.97
N TYR A 105 -1.71 -2.65 -5.10
CA TYR A 105 -0.32 -2.29 -5.37
C TYR A 105 0.23 -3.00 -6.62
N GLN A 106 0.02 -4.31 -6.73
CA GLN A 106 0.43 -5.07 -7.91
C GLN A 106 -0.28 -4.56 -9.17
N SER A 107 -1.59 -4.29 -9.10
CA SER A 107 -2.34 -3.78 -10.25
C SER A 107 -1.84 -2.40 -10.73
N ILE A 108 -1.36 -1.56 -9.82
CA ILE A 108 -0.77 -0.25 -10.15
C ILE A 108 0.56 -0.44 -10.86
N ILE A 109 1.39 -1.38 -10.42
CA ILE A 109 2.66 -1.71 -11.09
C ILE A 109 2.38 -2.22 -12.51
N ASP A 110 1.49 -3.19 -12.65
CA ASP A 110 1.17 -3.76 -13.97
C ASP A 110 0.62 -2.68 -14.92
N LEU A 111 -0.23 -1.77 -14.41
CA LEU A 111 -0.73 -0.64 -15.20
C LEU A 111 0.39 0.34 -15.59
N MET A 112 1.32 0.61 -14.67
CA MET A 112 2.46 1.48 -14.92
C MET A 112 3.33 0.92 -16.05
N ASP A 113 3.60 -0.38 -16.05
CA ASP A 113 4.40 -1.05 -17.09
C ASP A 113 3.71 -0.97 -18.46
N VAL A 114 2.39 -1.18 -18.51
CA VAL A 114 1.60 -1.03 -19.75
C VAL A 114 1.62 0.41 -20.25
N LEU A 115 1.50 1.40 -19.36
CA LEU A 115 1.57 2.81 -19.74
C LEU A 115 2.97 3.19 -20.24
N GLU A 116 4.02 2.63 -19.65
CA GLU A 116 5.40 2.86 -20.05
C GLU A 116 5.69 2.29 -21.44
N GLN A 117 5.23 1.07 -21.73
CA GLN A 117 5.31 0.48 -23.07
C GLN A 117 4.55 1.33 -24.10
N ARG A 118 3.31 1.72 -23.79
CA ARG A 118 2.51 2.59 -24.68
C ARG A 118 3.19 3.95 -24.91
N LYS A 119 3.80 4.54 -23.88
CA LYS A 119 4.57 5.79 -24.00
C LYS A 119 5.72 5.61 -24.99
N TYR A 120 6.49 4.53 -24.85
CA TYR A 120 7.63 4.23 -25.73
C TYR A 120 7.20 4.06 -27.19
N GLU A 121 6.18 3.23 -27.44
CA GLU A 121 5.64 3.00 -28.77
C GLU A 121 5.11 4.29 -29.41
N ALA A 122 4.39 5.12 -28.64
CA ALA A 122 3.88 6.41 -29.10
C ALA A 122 5.01 7.39 -29.44
N ILE A 123 6.08 7.47 -28.63
CA ILE A 123 7.25 8.33 -28.91
C ILE A 123 7.95 7.87 -30.19
N GLN A 124 8.21 6.58 -30.36
CA GLN A 124 8.85 6.07 -31.56
C GLN A 124 8.00 6.31 -32.81
N PHE A 125 6.70 6.08 -32.71
CA PHE A 125 5.77 6.26 -33.81
C PHE A 125 5.66 7.74 -34.22
N THR A 126 5.47 8.65 -33.26
CA THR A 126 5.41 10.09 -33.52
C THR A 126 6.73 10.61 -34.09
N PHE A 127 7.88 10.20 -33.54
CA PHE A 127 9.19 10.56 -34.07
C PHE A 127 9.39 10.08 -35.51
N LYS A 128 9.03 8.84 -35.82
CA LYS A 128 9.14 8.29 -37.19
C LYS A 128 8.28 9.07 -38.18
N GLN A 129 7.06 9.44 -37.79
CA GLN A 129 6.18 10.26 -38.63
C GLN A 129 6.75 11.66 -38.86
N VAL A 130 7.17 12.35 -37.79
CA VAL A 130 7.73 13.71 -37.89
C VAL A 130 9.04 13.70 -38.68
N SER A 131 9.90 12.69 -38.51
CA SER A 131 11.15 12.56 -39.26
C SER A 131 10.92 12.36 -40.76
N LYS A 132 9.89 11.59 -41.13
CA LYS A 132 9.47 11.44 -42.53
C LYS A 132 8.97 12.77 -43.10
N ASN A 133 8.00 13.39 -42.44
CA ASN A 133 7.43 14.66 -42.88
C ASN A 133 8.48 15.78 -42.93
N PHE A 134 9.44 15.79 -42.02
CA PHE A 134 10.57 16.72 -42.03
C PHE A 134 11.43 16.55 -43.28
N SER A 135 11.75 15.31 -43.65
CA SER A 135 12.52 15.03 -44.86
C SER A 135 11.78 15.51 -46.12
N ASP A 136 10.48 15.24 -46.19
CA ASP A 136 9.62 15.60 -47.32
C ASP A 136 9.48 17.13 -47.46
N VAL A 137 9.15 17.84 -46.37
CA VAL A 137 9.03 19.31 -46.36
C VAL A 137 10.38 19.98 -46.64
N PHE A 138 11.48 19.43 -46.09
CA PHE A 138 12.81 20.01 -46.32
C PHE A 138 13.21 19.92 -47.79
N GLN A 139 12.93 18.79 -48.44
CA GLN A 139 13.22 18.59 -49.86
C GLN A 139 12.35 19.48 -50.75
N GLU A 140 11.13 19.79 -50.33
CA GLU A 140 10.23 20.71 -51.03
C GLU A 140 10.70 22.18 -50.93
N LEU A 141 11.18 22.59 -49.76
CA LEU A 141 11.72 23.94 -49.53
C LEU A 141 13.14 24.13 -50.11
N VAL A 142 13.96 23.07 -50.12
CA VAL A 142 15.34 23.06 -50.62
C VAL A 142 15.51 21.90 -51.63
N PRO A 143 15.34 22.13 -52.94
CA PRO A 143 15.30 21.06 -53.96
C PRO A 143 16.55 20.17 -54.03
N ASN A 144 17.71 20.72 -53.66
CA ASN A 144 19.01 20.02 -53.67
C ASN A 144 19.49 19.62 -52.26
N GLY A 145 18.64 19.81 -51.24
CA GLY A 145 18.99 19.56 -49.85
C GLY A 145 18.46 18.22 -49.34
N LYS A 146 19.03 17.76 -48.22
CA LYS A 146 18.52 16.62 -47.45
C LYS A 146 18.52 16.94 -45.97
N GLY A 147 17.41 16.68 -45.29
CA GLY A 147 17.27 16.88 -43.85
C GLY A 147 16.83 15.60 -43.16
N GLN A 148 17.41 15.30 -42.00
CA GLN A 148 17.02 14.15 -41.18
C GLN A 148 17.03 14.51 -39.70
N LEU A 149 16.05 13.99 -38.97
CA LEU A 149 15.99 14.03 -37.51
C LEU A 149 16.64 12.76 -36.96
N VAL A 150 17.49 12.91 -35.95
CA VAL A 150 18.17 11.81 -35.25
C VAL A 150 17.84 11.89 -33.77
N MET A 151 17.30 10.80 -33.24
CA MET A 151 16.97 10.67 -31.82
C MET A 151 18.24 10.32 -31.03
N LYS A 152 18.59 11.12 -30.02
CA LYS A 152 19.75 10.90 -29.14
C LYS A 152 19.35 10.08 -27.92
N ARG A 153 20.20 9.11 -27.56
CA ARG A 153 20.02 8.25 -26.39
C ARG A 153 21.09 8.52 -25.33
N ALA A 154 20.76 8.28 -24.06
CA ALA A 154 21.68 8.57 -22.94
C ALA A 154 22.96 7.73 -22.97
N GLU A 155 22.89 6.49 -23.47
CA GLU A 155 24.03 5.57 -23.56
C GLU A 155 25.14 6.08 -24.50
N GLU A 156 24.85 6.99 -25.43
CA GLU A 156 25.84 7.57 -26.35
C GLU A 156 26.67 8.71 -25.72
N LEU A 157 26.33 9.16 -24.50
CA LEU A 157 27.02 10.27 -23.80
C LEU A 157 28.12 9.82 -22.85
N VAL A 158 28.43 8.52 -22.80
CA VAL A 158 29.60 8.01 -22.07
C VAL A 158 30.69 7.74 -23.10
N PRO A 159 31.58 8.71 -23.42
CA PRO A 159 32.88 8.32 -23.92
C PRO A 159 33.50 7.47 -22.80
N SER A 160 33.94 6.28 -23.15
CA SER A 160 34.81 5.44 -22.32
C SER A 160 36.06 6.23 -21.98
N ALA A 161 35.96 7.07 -20.94
CA ALA A 161 37.10 7.66 -20.28
C ALA A 161 37.51 6.63 -19.23
N ASP A 162 38.60 5.96 -19.52
CA ASP A 162 39.32 5.06 -18.62
C ASP A 162 39.39 5.68 -17.22
N THR A 163 38.55 5.19 -16.32
CA THR A 163 38.73 5.36 -14.88
C THR A 163 38.47 4.00 -14.26
N GLU A 164 39.56 3.28 -14.11
CA GLU A 164 39.70 2.13 -13.23
C GLU A 164 39.43 2.60 -11.79
N ASP A 165 38.17 2.62 -11.38
CA ASP A 165 37.81 2.73 -9.96
C ASP A 165 36.81 1.61 -9.63
N GLU A 166 37.37 0.46 -9.26
CA GLU A 166 36.67 -0.61 -8.55
C GLU A 166 36.29 -0.15 -7.15
N ASP A 167 35.22 0.63 -6.98
CA ASP A 167 34.43 0.58 -5.74
C ASP A 167 33.06 1.23 -5.89
N SER A 168 32.04 0.44 -6.25
CA SER A 168 30.63 0.78 -6.06
C SER A 168 29.73 -0.45 -6.15
N LEU A 169 29.95 -1.44 -5.29
CA LEU A 169 28.85 -2.34 -4.89
C LEU A 169 27.86 -1.55 -4.03
N ARG A 170 26.96 -0.80 -4.67
CA ARG A 170 25.68 -0.45 -4.05
C ARG A 170 24.66 -1.51 -4.48
N PRO A 171 24.10 -2.32 -3.56
CA PRO A 171 22.93 -3.11 -3.88
C PRO A 171 21.76 -2.13 -3.95
N SER A 172 21.47 -1.63 -5.14
CA SER A 172 20.26 -0.83 -5.35
C SER A 172 19.07 -1.75 -5.15
N GLY A 173 18.39 -1.58 -4.01
CA GLY A 173 17.14 -2.23 -3.69
C GLY A 173 16.03 -1.83 -4.67
N SER A 174 15.07 -2.72 -4.84
CA SER A 174 13.90 -2.62 -5.73
C SER A 174 14.24 -2.34 -7.20
N GLY A 175 14.37 -3.42 -7.96
CA GLY A 175 14.52 -3.40 -9.41
C GLY A 175 13.31 -2.78 -10.10
N ARG A 176 13.37 -1.48 -10.30
CA ARG A 176 12.67 -0.81 -11.39
C ARG A 176 13.65 -0.77 -12.55
N GLY A 177 13.30 -1.41 -13.66
CA GLY A 177 14.09 -1.30 -14.90
C GLY A 177 14.26 0.18 -15.29
N PRO A 178 15.25 0.51 -16.14
CA PRO A 178 15.49 1.88 -16.56
C PRO A 178 14.20 2.46 -17.13
N SER A 179 13.78 3.58 -16.56
CA SER A 179 12.57 4.26 -17.01
C SER A 179 12.77 4.79 -18.43
N VAL A 180 11.73 4.86 -19.27
CA VAL A 180 11.83 5.39 -20.64
C VAL A 180 12.43 6.80 -20.70
N ASP A 181 12.36 7.55 -19.59
CA ASP A 181 12.97 8.88 -19.45
C ASP A 181 14.51 8.83 -19.38
N GLU A 182 15.10 7.68 -19.06
CA GLU A 182 16.55 7.44 -19.07
C GLU A 182 17.07 7.11 -20.48
N HIS A 183 16.21 6.69 -21.40
CA HIS A 183 16.66 6.25 -22.73
C HIS A 183 16.80 7.37 -23.76
N PHE A 184 16.13 8.50 -23.59
CA PHE A 184 16.12 9.59 -24.59
C PHE A 184 16.62 10.91 -24.00
N THR A 185 17.67 11.48 -24.57
CA THR A 185 18.26 12.73 -24.09
C THR A 185 17.93 13.93 -24.97
N GLY A 186 17.50 13.69 -26.21
CA GLY A 186 17.05 14.75 -27.09
C GLY A 186 16.96 14.33 -28.55
N VAL A 187 16.82 15.32 -29.43
CA VAL A 187 16.80 15.15 -30.89
C VAL A 187 17.85 16.06 -31.50
N SER A 188 18.66 15.54 -32.41
CA SER A 188 19.53 16.33 -33.27
C SER A 188 19.00 16.40 -34.69
N ILE A 189 19.30 17.52 -35.35
CA ILE A 189 18.92 17.78 -36.74
C ILE A 189 20.20 17.77 -37.56
N ARG A 190 20.23 16.95 -38.62
CA ARG A 190 21.33 16.90 -39.59
C ARG A 190 20.80 17.32 -40.94
N VAL A 191 21.43 18.33 -41.56
CA VAL A 191 20.98 18.87 -42.85
C VAL A 191 22.13 19.10 -43.81
N SER A 192 21.89 18.91 -45.11
CA SER A 192 22.78 19.32 -46.20
C SER A 192 22.00 20.20 -47.17
N PHE A 193 22.63 21.29 -47.65
CA PHE A 193 22.03 22.24 -48.60
C PHE A 193 22.67 22.16 -50.01
N THR A 194 23.83 21.50 -50.13
CA THR A 194 24.68 21.52 -51.34
C THR A 194 24.71 20.19 -52.09
N GLY A 195 23.68 19.35 -51.92
CA GLY A 195 23.53 18.07 -52.63
C GLY A 195 23.37 16.86 -51.71
N VAL A 196 22.80 15.78 -52.28
CA VAL A 196 22.46 14.53 -51.59
C VAL A 196 23.68 13.77 -51.05
N ALA A 197 24.86 13.96 -51.66
CA ALA A 197 26.12 13.33 -51.26
C ALA A 197 27.04 14.26 -50.44
N SER A 198 26.61 15.50 -50.15
CA SER A 198 27.39 16.42 -49.31
C SER A 198 27.29 16.04 -47.84
N GLU A 199 28.36 16.31 -47.08
CA GLU A 199 28.42 16.07 -45.65
C GLU A 199 27.29 16.81 -44.91
N THR A 200 26.54 16.09 -44.08
CA THR A 200 25.47 16.68 -43.27
C THR A 200 26.08 17.54 -42.17
N LYS A 201 25.69 18.81 -42.12
CA LYS A 201 26.17 19.75 -41.11
C LYS A 201 25.25 19.78 -39.91
N GLU A 202 25.83 20.04 -38.75
CA GLU A 202 25.07 20.37 -37.54
C GLU A 202 24.51 21.79 -37.61
N LEU A 203 23.42 22.04 -36.89
CA LEU A 203 22.73 23.34 -36.87
C LEU A 203 23.66 24.52 -36.57
N GLN A 204 24.66 24.34 -35.70
CA GLN A 204 25.59 25.41 -35.29
C GLN A 204 26.41 25.97 -36.47
N GLN A 205 26.72 25.13 -37.46
CA GLN A 205 27.58 25.45 -38.62
C GLN A 205 26.81 26.11 -39.79
N LEU A 206 25.52 26.39 -39.62
CA LEU A 206 24.66 26.97 -40.65
C LEU A 206 24.55 28.50 -40.56
N SER A 207 24.27 29.14 -41.70
CA SER A 207 23.96 30.58 -41.78
C SER A 207 22.63 30.91 -41.06
N GLY A 208 22.43 32.16 -40.66
CA GLY A 208 21.20 32.62 -39.99
C GLY A 208 19.93 32.29 -40.77
N GLY A 209 19.89 32.58 -42.08
CA GLY A 209 18.74 32.25 -42.93
C GLY A 209 18.50 30.74 -43.10
N GLN A 210 19.58 29.95 -43.12
CA GLN A 210 19.49 28.48 -43.17
C GLN A 210 18.91 27.91 -41.87
N LYS A 211 19.29 28.47 -40.71
CA LYS A 211 18.72 28.08 -39.41
C LYS A 211 17.23 28.40 -39.35
N SER A 212 16.82 29.57 -39.83
CA SER A 212 15.39 29.94 -39.90
C SER A 212 14.60 29.00 -40.80
N LEU A 213 15.16 28.61 -41.95
CA LEU A 213 14.49 27.66 -42.86
C LEU A 213 14.36 26.25 -42.24
N VAL A 214 15.40 25.77 -41.54
CA VAL A 214 15.35 24.49 -40.81
C VAL A 214 14.29 24.52 -39.71
N ALA A 215 14.18 25.64 -38.98
CA ALA A 215 13.17 25.81 -37.94
C ALA A 215 11.74 25.81 -38.52
N LEU A 216 11.49 26.54 -39.62
CA LEU A 216 10.21 26.55 -40.32
C LEU A 216 9.85 25.16 -40.85
N THR A 217 10.81 24.46 -41.43
CA THR A 217 10.63 23.06 -41.89
C THR A 217 10.17 22.16 -40.75
N LEU A 218 10.77 22.28 -39.56
CA LEU A 218 10.38 21.50 -38.40
C LEU A 218 8.95 21.82 -37.96
N ILE A 219 8.56 23.10 -37.93
CA ILE A 219 7.21 23.53 -37.57
C ILE A 219 6.18 22.95 -38.55
N PHE A 220 6.43 23.06 -39.86
CA PHE A 220 5.56 22.50 -40.90
C PHE A 220 5.51 20.97 -40.87
N ALA A 221 6.63 20.30 -40.57
CA ALA A 221 6.66 18.84 -40.41
C ALA A 221 5.78 18.37 -39.24
N ILE A 222 5.82 19.08 -38.11
CA ILE A 222 4.95 18.84 -36.96
C ILE A 222 3.50 19.12 -37.33
N GLN A 223 3.20 20.24 -37.99
CA GLN A 223 1.86 20.58 -38.45
C GLN A 223 1.25 19.52 -39.38
N LYS A 224 2.05 18.93 -40.28
CA LYS A 224 1.60 17.83 -41.16
C LYS A 224 1.31 16.53 -40.38
N CYS A 225 1.91 16.34 -39.21
CA CYS A 225 1.62 15.18 -38.33
C CYS A 225 0.44 15.44 -37.39
N ASP A 226 0.42 16.59 -36.74
CA ASP A 226 -0.56 16.99 -35.73
C ASP A 226 -0.84 18.50 -35.85
N PRO A 227 -1.88 18.89 -36.61
CA PRO A 227 -2.12 20.30 -36.92
C PRO A 227 -2.66 21.05 -35.70
N ALA A 228 -1.95 22.10 -35.28
CA ALA A 228 -2.46 23.00 -34.25
C ALA A 228 -3.58 23.92 -34.80
N PRO A 229 -4.49 24.41 -33.93
CA PRO A 229 -5.63 25.24 -34.38
C PRO A 229 -5.24 26.57 -35.03
N PHE A 230 -4.09 27.16 -34.66
CA PHE A 230 -3.56 28.37 -35.30
C PHE A 230 -2.04 28.46 -35.13
N TYR A 231 -1.39 29.14 -36.06
CA TYR A 231 0.02 29.49 -36.01
C TYR A 231 0.17 30.98 -36.25
N LEU A 232 1.00 31.65 -35.46
CA LEU A 232 1.37 33.05 -35.64
C LEU A 232 2.88 33.12 -35.85
N PHE A 233 3.29 33.64 -36.99
CA PHE A 233 4.69 33.84 -37.34
C PHE A 233 4.98 35.34 -37.33
N ASP A 234 5.97 35.75 -36.54
CA ASP A 234 6.41 37.14 -36.45
C ASP A 234 7.77 37.29 -37.14
N GLU A 235 7.86 38.22 -38.11
CA GLU A 235 9.08 38.58 -38.87
C GLU A 235 9.92 37.40 -39.44
N ILE A 236 9.29 36.27 -39.78
CA ILE A 236 10.00 35.05 -40.24
C ILE A 236 10.71 35.22 -41.59
N ASP A 237 10.35 36.24 -42.37
CA ASP A 237 10.82 36.49 -43.72
C ASP A 237 12.06 37.41 -43.77
N GLN A 238 12.42 38.05 -42.65
CA GLN A 238 13.56 38.96 -42.54
C GLN A 238 14.91 38.25 -42.78
N ALA A 239 15.00 36.98 -42.38
CA ALA A 239 16.20 36.15 -42.52
C ALA A 239 16.22 35.29 -43.80
N LEU A 240 15.14 35.29 -44.59
CA LEU A 240 14.99 34.45 -45.78
C LEU A 240 15.30 35.23 -47.06
N ASP A 241 16.01 34.59 -48.00
CA ASP A 241 16.22 35.16 -49.33
C ASP A 241 14.91 35.18 -50.15
N SER A 242 14.92 35.86 -51.30
CA SER A 242 13.72 35.97 -52.13
C SER A 242 13.20 34.62 -52.59
N HIS A 243 14.08 33.66 -52.90
CA HIS A 243 13.67 32.34 -53.37
C HIS A 243 12.96 31.53 -52.27
N HIS A 244 13.55 31.42 -51.08
CA HIS A 244 12.94 30.69 -49.97
C HIS A 244 11.66 31.35 -49.46
N ARG A 245 11.53 32.69 -49.54
CA ARG A 245 10.26 33.38 -49.22
C ARG A 245 9.10 32.93 -50.11
N HIS A 246 9.34 32.74 -51.41
CA HIS A 246 8.31 32.26 -52.32
C HIS A 246 7.95 30.79 -52.04
N SER A 247 8.93 29.94 -51.73
CA SER A 247 8.68 28.54 -51.37
C SER A 247 7.90 28.39 -50.06
N VAL A 248 8.19 29.22 -49.06
CA VAL A 248 7.48 29.21 -47.76
C VAL A 248 6.04 29.73 -47.91
N ALA A 249 5.80 30.72 -48.76
CA ALA A 249 4.46 31.25 -49.01
C ALA A 249 3.52 30.25 -49.72
N GLY A 250 4.07 29.20 -50.34
CA GLY A 250 3.30 28.16 -51.03
C GLY A 250 2.97 26.92 -50.19
N GLN A 251 3.44 26.84 -48.93
CA GLN A 251 3.19 25.73 -47.99
C GLN A 251 1.92 25.94 -47.16
#